data_AF-A0A848XJA5-F1
#
_entry.id   AF-A0A848XJA5-F1
#
_cell.length_a   1.000
_cell.length_b   1.000
_cell.length_c   1.000
_cell.angle_alpha   90.00
_cell.angle_beta   90.00
_cell.angle_gamma   90.00
#
_symmetry.space_group_name_H-M   'P 1'
#
loop_
_entity.id
_entity.type
_entity.pdbx_description
1 polymer ?
#
loop_
_entity_poly.entity_id
_entity_poly.type
_entity_poly.pdbx_seq_one_letter_code
_entity_poly.pdbx_strand_id
1 'polypeptide(L)'
;MRYLAIAAIALLAACTGKPALEDEILSDRQLNLEEFFDGQLVAYGQFQDVFGTVRRRFEVKIDGTWDGEALTLVEDFVYEDGSTEQRIWSLQKTGADTWTGTAPGVIGTASGTESGDAFNWRYEIDLPVPDGTLRVTFDDWMWLMSEDRLLNRAYIKRFGVDIGEVIISFEKLG
;
A
#
# COMPACT_ATOMS: atom_id res chain seq x y z
N MET A 1 32.96 24.14 -11.41
CA MET A 1 33.25 22.74 -11.01
C MET A 1 32.63 22.31 -9.68
N ARG A 2 32.90 22.95 -8.52
CA ARG A 2 32.38 22.50 -7.20
C ARG A 2 30.85 22.41 -7.11
N TYR A 3 30.13 23.39 -7.63
CA TYR A 3 28.65 23.39 -7.62
C TYR A 3 28.04 22.35 -8.58
N LEU A 4 28.71 22.08 -9.71
CA LEU A 4 28.33 21.01 -10.64
C LEU A 4 28.55 19.63 -10.02
N ALA A 5 29.61 19.44 -9.23
CA ALA A 5 29.85 18.19 -8.51
C ALA A 5 28.84 17.96 -7.38
N ILE A 6 28.45 19.00 -6.65
CA ILE A 6 27.41 18.91 -5.60
C ILE A 6 26.04 18.61 -6.20
N ALA A 7 25.68 19.26 -7.33
CA ALA A 7 24.44 18.97 -8.05
C ALA A 7 24.42 17.54 -8.61
N ALA A 8 25.55 17.04 -9.12
CA ALA A 8 25.66 15.66 -9.61
C ALA A 8 25.54 14.62 -8.49
N ILE A 9 26.11 14.88 -7.31
CA ILE A 9 25.96 14.00 -6.13
C ILE A 9 24.52 14.01 -5.61
N ALA A 10 23.86 15.18 -5.62
CA ALA A 10 22.45 15.28 -5.25
C ALA A 10 21.51 14.57 -6.24
N LEU A 11 21.83 14.58 -7.54
CA LEU A 11 21.09 13.85 -8.56
C LEU A 11 21.29 12.32 -8.47
N LEU A 12 22.48 11.85 -8.09
CA LEU A 12 22.75 10.41 -7.91
C LEU A 12 22.09 9.83 -6.66
N ALA A 13 21.90 10.64 -5.61
CA ALA A 13 21.16 10.23 -4.41
C ALA A 13 19.63 10.24 -4.58
N ALA A 14 19.12 10.85 -5.66
CA ALA A 14 17.70 10.98 -5.93
C ALA A 14 17.09 9.79 -6.68
N CYS A 15 17.89 8.85 -7.19
CA CYS A 15 17.42 7.63 -7.85
C CYS A 15 17.29 6.49 -6.84
N THR A 16 16.33 6.56 -5.93
CA THR A 16 15.86 5.35 -5.24
C THR A 16 14.93 4.61 -6.20
N GLY A 17 15.42 3.53 -6.80
CA GLY A 17 14.59 2.65 -7.64
C GLY A 17 13.38 2.14 -6.84
N LYS A 18 12.22 2.09 -7.50
CA LYS A 18 11.02 1.45 -6.99
C LYS A 18 10.72 0.23 -7.86
N PRO A 19 9.96 -0.75 -7.35
CA PRO A 19 9.56 -1.88 -8.18
C PRO A 19 8.78 -1.42 -9.41
N ALA A 20 8.80 -2.24 -10.45
CA ALA A 20 8.09 -2.04 -11.70
C ALA A 20 7.31 -3.31 -12.07
N LEU A 21 6.24 -3.17 -12.85
CA LEU A 21 5.39 -4.32 -13.21
C LEU A 21 6.12 -5.27 -14.15
N GLU A 22 7.18 -4.78 -14.79
CA GLU A 22 8.04 -5.51 -15.73
C GLU A 22 9.21 -6.23 -15.05
N ASP A 23 9.35 -6.11 -13.72
CA ASP A 23 10.38 -6.80 -12.95
C ASP A 23 10.20 -8.33 -13.05
N GLU A 24 11.29 -9.07 -12.81
CA GLU A 24 11.28 -10.53 -12.82
C GLU A 24 10.31 -11.08 -11.77
N ILE A 25 9.35 -11.91 -12.22
CA ILE A 25 8.42 -12.61 -11.34
C ILE A 25 9.18 -13.73 -10.62
N LEU A 26 9.15 -13.71 -9.28
CA LEU A 26 9.96 -14.61 -8.44
C LEU A 26 9.20 -15.87 -7.99
N SER A 27 7.94 -16.03 -8.39
CA SER A 27 7.09 -17.16 -8.06
C SER A 27 6.27 -17.62 -9.27
N ASP A 28 5.86 -18.88 -9.28
CA ASP A 28 4.86 -19.45 -10.18
C ASP A 28 3.41 -19.27 -9.68
N ARG A 29 3.22 -18.44 -8.65
CA ARG A 29 1.92 -18.17 -8.04
C ARG A 29 1.20 -17.07 -8.82
N GLN A 30 -0.12 -17.07 -8.72
CA GLN A 30 -0.98 -16.00 -9.21
C GLN A 30 -1.70 -15.40 -8.01
N LEU A 31 -1.58 -14.08 -7.85
CA LEU A 31 -2.40 -13.32 -6.92
C LEU A 31 -3.72 -12.98 -7.62
N ASN A 32 -4.84 -13.38 -6.99
CA ASN A 32 -6.18 -12.89 -7.31
C ASN A 32 -6.67 -12.13 -6.07
N LEU A 33 -6.87 -10.81 -6.18
CA LEU A 33 -7.24 -10.00 -5.01
C LEU A 33 -8.58 -10.39 -4.41
N GLU A 34 -9.57 -10.69 -5.27
CA GLU A 34 -10.90 -11.11 -4.82
C GLU A 34 -10.85 -12.42 -4.04
N GLU A 35 -9.88 -13.30 -4.31
CA GLU A 35 -9.77 -14.57 -3.61
C GLU A 35 -8.95 -14.43 -2.33
N PHE A 36 -7.85 -13.68 -2.37
CA PHE A 36 -6.98 -13.51 -1.21
C PHE A 36 -7.69 -12.77 -0.08
N PHE A 37 -8.33 -11.65 -0.42
CA PHE A 37 -8.96 -10.77 0.57
C PHE A 37 -10.41 -11.13 0.91
N ASP A 38 -11.06 -12.08 0.24
CA ASP A 38 -12.39 -12.54 0.66
C ASP A 38 -12.29 -13.42 1.91
N GLY A 39 -12.90 -12.95 3.00
CA GLY A 39 -12.84 -13.56 4.33
C GLY A 39 -12.16 -12.69 5.38
N GLN A 40 -11.72 -13.33 6.47
CA GLN A 40 -11.09 -12.63 7.60
C GLN A 40 -9.57 -12.67 7.49
N LEU A 41 -8.94 -11.53 7.72
CA LEU A 41 -7.49 -11.39 7.75
C LEU A 41 -7.04 -10.62 8.97
N VAL A 42 -5.79 -10.87 9.37
CA VAL A 42 -5.05 -10.00 10.28
C VAL A 42 -3.82 -9.47 9.59
N ALA A 43 -3.39 -8.27 9.95
CA ALA A 43 -2.18 -7.70 9.42
C ALA A 43 -1.37 -6.98 10.50
N TYR A 44 -0.06 -6.95 10.31
CA TYR A 44 0.89 -6.32 11.21
C TYR A 44 1.79 -5.41 10.41
N GLY A 45 1.87 -4.15 10.80
CA GLY A 45 2.60 -3.16 10.02
C GLY A 45 3.25 -2.06 10.84
N GLN A 46 4.08 -1.29 10.15
CA GLN A 46 4.73 -0.11 10.69
C GLN A 46 4.89 0.97 9.63
N PHE A 47 4.85 2.22 10.08
CA PHE A 47 5.28 3.37 9.30
C PHE A 47 6.70 3.77 9.72
N GLN A 48 7.59 3.93 8.74
CA GLN A 48 8.95 4.41 8.93
C GLN A 48 9.22 5.64 8.06
N ASP A 49 9.93 6.61 8.61
CA ASP A 49 10.32 7.80 7.85
C ASP A 49 11.51 7.52 6.92
N VAL A 50 11.86 8.51 6.09
CA VAL A 50 13.00 8.43 5.16
C VAL A 50 14.36 8.25 5.82
N PHE A 51 14.47 8.43 7.14
CA PHE A 51 15.69 8.16 7.91
C PHE A 51 15.72 6.74 8.50
N GLY A 52 14.69 5.93 8.21
CA GLY A 52 14.53 4.58 8.75
C GLY A 52 14.04 4.58 10.21
N THR A 53 13.61 5.73 10.75
CA THR A 53 13.06 5.77 12.10
C THR A 53 11.63 5.25 12.07
N VAL A 54 11.35 4.19 12.84
CA VAL A 54 9.98 3.69 13.02
C VAL A 54 9.19 4.72 13.82
N ARG A 55 8.11 5.23 13.22
CA ARG A 55 7.28 6.30 13.78
C ARG A 55 5.97 5.78 14.37
N ARG A 56 5.38 4.74 13.77
CA ARG A 56 4.15 4.10 14.24
C ARG A 56 4.17 2.60 13.97
N ARG A 57 3.45 1.81 14.76
CA ARG A 57 3.22 0.38 14.56
C ARG A 57 1.74 0.09 14.77
N PHE A 58 1.19 -0.81 13.97
CA PHE A 58 -0.23 -1.08 14.03
C PHE A 58 -0.53 -2.53 13.71
N GLU A 59 -1.65 -2.98 14.27
CA GLU A 59 -2.31 -4.21 13.92
C GLU A 59 -3.61 -3.86 13.21
N VAL A 60 -4.00 -4.68 12.23
CA VAL A 60 -5.23 -4.47 11.47
C VAL A 60 -6.02 -5.77 11.50
N LYS A 61 -7.31 -5.68 11.81
CA LYS A 61 -8.28 -6.73 11.50
C LYS A 61 -9.01 -6.34 10.24
N ILE A 62 -9.12 -7.26 9.30
CA ILE A 62 -9.72 -6.98 8.00
C ILE A 62 -10.83 -7.99 7.78
N ASP A 63 -12.02 -7.48 7.53
CA ASP A 63 -13.17 -8.26 7.05
C ASP A 63 -13.39 -7.89 5.59
N GLY A 64 -13.04 -8.81 4.71
CA GLY A 64 -13.19 -8.65 3.28
C GLY A 64 -14.37 -9.44 2.75
N THR A 65 -15.14 -8.84 1.84
CA THR A 65 -16.29 -9.46 1.20
C THR A 65 -16.23 -9.23 -0.30
N TRP A 66 -16.20 -10.31 -1.07
CA TRP A 66 -16.39 -10.29 -2.51
C TRP A 66 -17.84 -10.63 -2.87
N ASP A 67 -18.54 -9.73 -3.56
CA ASP A 67 -19.93 -9.95 -3.97
C ASP A 67 -20.11 -10.45 -5.42
N GLY A 68 -18.98 -10.65 -6.13
CA GLY A 68 -18.96 -11.00 -7.56
C GLY A 68 -18.67 -9.82 -8.49
N GLU A 69 -18.75 -8.59 -8.00
CA GLU A 69 -18.49 -7.36 -8.76
C GLU A 69 -17.49 -6.44 -8.03
N ALA A 70 -17.67 -6.27 -6.71
CA ALA A 70 -16.87 -5.41 -5.86
C ALA A 70 -16.32 -6.16 -4.63
N LEU A 71 -15.06 -5.83 -4.30
CA LEU A 71 -14.38 -6.27 -3.10
C LEU A 71 -14.48 -5.13 -2.07
N THR A 72 -15.16 -5.39 -0.97
CA THR A 72 -15.23 -4.45 0.16
C THR A 72 -14.29 -4.93 1.25
N LEU A 73 -13.40 -4.05 1.74
CA LEU A 73 -12.50 -4.33 2.85
C LEU A 73 -12.83 -3.40 4.00
N VAL A 74 -13.27 -3.94 5.13
CA VAL A 74 -13.42 -3.20 6.39
C VAL A 74 -12.17 -3.45 7.22
N GLU A 75 -11.34 -2.42 7.36
CA GLU A 75 -10.04 -2.47 8.02
C GLU A 75 -10.11 -1.73 9.36
N ASP A 76 -9.99 -2.47 10.47
CA ASP A 76 -9.95 -1.93 11.82
C ASP A 76 -8.51 -1.91 12.34
N PHE A 77 -7.93 -0.71 12.42
CA PHE A 77 -6.57 -0.47 12.89
C PHE A 77 -6.53 -0.25 14.40
N VAL A 78 -5.52 -0.84 15.05
CA VAL A 78 -5.11 -0.56 16.42
C VAL A 78 -3.63 -0.16 16.41
N TYR A 79 -3.34 1.06 16.86
CA TYR A 79 -1.98 1.60 16.89
C TYR A 79 -1.28 1.29 18.21
N GLU A 80 0.05 1.46 18.22
CA GLU A 80 0.90 1.19 19.39
C GLU A 80 0.57 2.04 20.63
N ASP A 81 -0.04 3.20 20.42
CA ASP A 81 -0.50 4.12 21.47
C ASP A 81 -1.92 3.81 21.97
N GLY A 82 -2.57 2.78 21.42
CA GLY A 82 -3.94 2.37 21.73
C GLY A 82 -5.02 3.16 20.98
N SER A 83 -4.66 4.11 20.11
CA SER A 83 -5.62 4.74 19.21
C SER A 83 -6.12 3.76 18.15
N THR A 84 -7.33 4.01 17.64
CA THR A 84 -7.98 3.17 16.63
C THR A 84 -8.42 3.98 15.44
N GLU A 85 -8.42 3.36 14.26
CA GLU A 85 -8.92 3.95 13.03
C GLU A 85 -9.66 2.87 12.23
N GLN A 86 -10.73 3.26 11.52
CA GLN A 86 -11.39 2.36 10.58
C GLN A 86 -11.27 2.92 9.18
N ARG A 87 -10.87 2.07 8.23
CA ARG A 87 -10.85 2.39 6.82
C ARG A 87 -11.69 1.36 6.07
N ILE A 88 -12.54 1.85 5.19
CA ILE A 88 -13.41 0.99 4.38
C ILE A 88 -13.06 1.23 2.93
N TRP A 89 -12.51 0.22 2.28
CA TRP A 89 -12.23 0.23 0.86
C TRP A 89 -13.34 -0.45 0.08
N SER A 90 -13.65 0.09 -1.09
CA SER A 90 -14.45 -0.55 -2.12
C SER A 90 -13.65 -0.59 -3.41
N LEU A 91 -13.29 -1.79 -3.86
CA LEU A 91 -12.52 -2.05 -5.06
C LEU A 91 -13.42 -2.70 -6.10
N GLN A 92 -13.30 -2.28 -7.36
CA GLN A 92 -14.01 -2.84 -8.49
C GLN A 92 -13.01 -3.34 -9.53
N LYS A 93 -13.28 -4.53 -10.07
CA LYS A 93 -12.48 -5.10 -11.14
C LYS A 93 -12.84 -4.42 -12.46
N THR A 94 -11.85 -3.93 -13.19
CA THR A 94 -12.01 -3.15 -14.44
C THR A 94 -11.51 -3.89 -15.68
N GLY A 95 -10.85 -5.03 -15.49
CA GLY A 95 -10.27 -5.89 -16.52
C GLY A 95 -9.82 -7.21 -15.91
N ALA A 96 -9.11 -8.05 -16.67
CA ALA A 96 -8.61 -9.32 -16.15
C ALA A 96 -7.71 -9.13 -14.91
N ASP A 97 -6.83 -8.13 -14.99
CA ASP A 97 -5.78 -7.88 -13.99
C ASP A 97 -5.80 -6.42 -13.47
N THR A 98 -6.86 -5.66 -13.76
CA THR A 98 -6.91 -4.22 -13.45
C THR A 98 -8.04 -3.87 -12.50
N TRP A 99 -7.78 -2.94 -11.59
CA TRP A 99 -8.67 -2.58 -10.49
C TRP A 99 -8.81 -1.07 -10.36
N THR A 100 -9.95 -0.63 -9.87
CA THR A 100 -10.17 0.73 -9.36
C THR A 100 -10.71 0.65 -7.95
N GLY A 101 -10.53 1.70 -7.14
CA GLY A 101 -11.09 1.68 -5.80
C GLY A 101 -11.31 3.05 -5.17
N THR A 102 -12.10 3.05 -4.11
CA THR A 102 -12.43 4.24 -3.34
C THR A 102 -12.40 3.91 -1.84
N ALA A 103 -12.09 4.92 -1.04
CA ALA A 103 -12.19 4.90 0.41
C ALA A 103 -12.40 6.33 0.92
N PRO A 104 -12.88 6.53 2.16
CA PRO A 104 -12.94 7.85 2.76
C PRO A 104 -11.60 8.59 2.69
N GLY A 105 -11.63 9.82 2.15
CA GLY A 105 -10.44 10.68 1.99
C GLY A 105 -9.64 10.47 0.70
N VAL A 106 -9.90 9.39 -0.06
CA VAL A 106 -9.26 9.19 -1.37
C VAL A 106 -9.74 10.25 -2.35
N ILE A 107 -8.79 10.85 -3.08
CA ILE A 107 -9.05 11.87 -4.08
C ILE A 107 -9.19 11.20 -5.45
N GLY A 108 -10.40 11.24 -6.01
CA GLY A 108 -10.71 10.53 -7.24
C GLY A 108 -10.84 9.04 -6.98
N THR A 109 -10.11 8.22 -7.72
CA THR A 109 -10.09 6.77 -7.58
C THR A 109 -8.66 6.26 -7.49
N ALA A 110 -8.46 5.24 -6.67
CA ALA A 110 -7.26 4.43 -6.71
C ALA A 110 -7.23 3.58 -7.99
N SER A 111 -6.03 3.21 -8.43
CA SER A 111 -5.80 2.37 -9.60
C SER A 111 -4.88 1.21 -9.25
N GLY A 112 -5.24 0.00 -9.67
CA GLY A 112 -4.47 -1.20 -9.41
C GLY A 112 -4.19 -2.07 -10.63
N THR A 113 -3.07 -2.77 -10.61
CA THR A 113 -2.69 -3.77 -11.62
C THR A 113 -2.05 -4.98 -10.97
N GLU A 114 -2.56 -6.17 -11.27
CA GLU A 114 -1.98 -7.47 -10.92
C GLU A 114 -0.93 -7.88 -11.98
N SER A 115 0.12 -8.57 -11.55
CA SER A 115 1.15 -9.14 -12.43
C SER A 115 1.76 -10.36 -11.73
N GLY A 116 1.29 -11.56 -12.11
CA GLY A 116 1.72 -12.81 -11.47
C GLY A 116 1.39 -12.84 -9.97
N ASP A 117 2.41 -12.93 -9.12
CA ASP A 117 2.30 -12.92 -7.66
C ASP A 117 2.27 -11.51 -7.06
N ALA A 118 2.34 -10.47 -7.89
CA ALA A 118 2.43 -9.08 -7.47
C ALA A 118 1.16 -8.27 -7.77
N PHE A 119 0.92 -7.24 -6.96
CA PHE A 119 -0.10 -6.23 -7.21
C PHE A 119 0.44 -4.84 -6.90
N ASN A 120 0.28 -3.90 -7.83
CA ASN A 120 0.59 -2.49 -7.62
C ASN A 120 -0.69 -1.69 -7.41
N TRP A 121 -0.74 -0.88 -6.35
CA TRP A 121 -1.90 -0.04 -6.01
C TRP A 121 -1.47 1.40 -5.79
N ARG A 122 -2.13 2.34 -6.47
CA ARG A 122 -1.76 3.76 -6.46
C ARG A 122 -2.96 4.64 -6.18
N TYR A 123 -2.79 5.60 -5.28
CA TYR A 123 -3.85 6.54 -4.92
C TYR A 123 -3.32 7.81 -4.25
N GLU A 124 -4.14 8.87 -4.26
CA GLU A 124 -3.94 10.09 -3.48
C GLU A 124 -4.99 10.14 -2.37
N ILE A 125 -4.60 10.48 -1.14
CA ILE A 125 -5.49 10.51 0.03
C ILE A 125 -5.19 11.71 0.92
N ASP A 126 -6.24 12.30 1.49
CA ASP A 126 -6.15 13.27 2.57
C ASP A 126 -6.21 12.55 3.93
N LEU A 127 -5.06 12.41 4.59
CA LEU A 127 -4.96 11.78 5.90
C LEU A 127 -5.30 12.78 7.02
N PRO A 128 -6.11 12.41 8.03
CA PRO A 128 -6.34 13.27 9.17
C PRO A 128 -5.06 13.44 10.00
N VAL A 129 -4.75 14.67 10.37
CA VAL A 129 -3.65 15.04 11.29
C VAL A 129 -4.18 16.04 12.32
N PRO A 130 -3.50 16.25 13.47
CA PRO A 130 -4.00 17.15 14.51
C PRO A 130 -4.38 18.56 14.01
N ASP A 131 -3.63 19.08 13.03
CA ASP A 131 -3.81 20.43 12.47
C ASP A 131 -4.62 20.48 11.16
N GLY A 132 -5.35 19.42 10.80
CA GLY A 132 -6.20 19.36 9.60
C GLY A 132 -6.04 18.07 8.80
N THR A 133 -5.76 18.20 7.50
CA THR A 133 -5.47 17.04 6.63
C THR A 133 -4.12 17.16 5.97
N LEU A 134 -3.49 16.02 5.74
CA LEU A 134 -2.23 15.87 5.05
C LEU A 134 -2.46 15.08 3.76
N ARG A 135 -2.40 15.78 2.63
CA ARG A 135 -2.44 15.14 1.31
C ARG A 135 -1.15 14.40 1.01
N VAL A 136 -1.27 13.12 0.68
CA VAL A 136 -0.16 12.26 0.28
C VAL A 136 -0.56 11.33 -0.86
N THR A 137 0.42 10.83 -1.59
CA THR A 137 0.23 9.78 -2.59
C THR A 137 0.89 8.49 -2.12
N PHE A 138 0.18 7.39 -2.28
CA PHE A 138 0.64 6.03 -2.01
C PHE A 138 0.96 5.32 -3.34
N ASP A 139 2.04 4.54 -3.31
CA ASP A 139 2.44 3.60 -4.36
C ASP A 139 2.80 2.29 -3.66
N ASP A 140 1.83 1.40 -3.63
CA ASP A 140 1.84 0.17 -2.86
C ASP A 140 2.23 -1.00 -3.77
N TRP A 141 3.10 -1.85 -3.25
CA TRP A 141 3.51 -3.08 -3.88
C TRP A 141 3.21 -4.23 -2.95
N MET A 142 2.40 -5.16 -3.43
CA MET A 142 2.03 -6.37 -2.72
C MET A 142 2.64 -7.58 -3.42
N TRP A 143 3.11 -8.56 -2.67
CA TRP A 143 3.65 -9.82 -3.17
C TRP A 143 3.10 -10.99 -2.39
N LEU A 144 2.58 -12.00 -3.10
CA LEU A 144 2.03 -13.21 -2.52
C LEU A 144 3.16 -14.15 -2.10
N MET A 145 3.39 -14.22 -0.78
CA MET A 145 4.50 -14.97 -0.19
C MET A 145 4.16 -16.44 0.02
N SER A 146 2.90 -16.74 0.31
CA SER A 146 2.31 -18.08 0.43
C SER A 146 0.81 -18.02 0.09
N GLU A 147 0.11 -19.15 0.14
CA GLU A 147 -1.35 -19.21 -0.10
C GLU A 147 -2.15 -18.27 0.84
N ASP A 148 -1.60 -17.97 2.01
CA ASP A 148 -2.26 -17.27 3.11
C ASP A 148 -1.46 -16.08 3.65
N ARG A 149 -0.37 -15.66 2.98
CA ARG A 149 0.45 -14.51 3.38
C ARG A 149 0.77 -13.60 2.20
N LEU A 150 0.53 -12.30 2.39
CA LEU A 150 0.83 -11.24 1.44
C LEU A 150 1.71 -10.20 2.13
N LEU A 151 2.84 -9.85 1.51
CA LEU A 151 3.69 -8.77 1.98
C LEU A 151 3.35 -7.50 1.19
N ASN A 152 3.17 -6.38 1.87
CA ASN A 152 3.02 -5.09 1.23
C ASN A 152 4.09 -4.10 1.68
N ARG A 153 4.56 -3.31 0.71
CA ARG A 153 5.38 -2.14 0.91
C ARG A 153 4.77 -0.96 0.17
N ALA A 154 4.46 0.08 0.92
CA ALA A 154 3.76 1.27 0.49
C ALA A 154 4.70 2.48 0.55
N TYR A 155 5.00 3.09 -0.59
CA TYR A 155 5.82 4.29 -0.64
C TYR A 155 4.95 5.54 -0.57
N ILE A 156 5.22 6.42 0.41
CA ILE A 156 4.40 7.59 0.66
C ILE A 156 5.15 8.84 0.22
N LYS A 157 4.51 9.64 -0.65
CA LYS A 157 5.04 10.92 -1.10
C LYS A 157 4.13 12.08 -0.72
N ARG A 158 4.74 13.24 -0.51
CA ARG A 158 4.08 14.53 -0.41
C ARG A 158 4.72 15.50 -1.39
N PHE A 159 3.91 16.14 -2.24
CA PHE A 159 4.40 17.04 -3.30
C PHE A 159 5.55 16.42 -4.14
N GLY A 160 5.46 15.12 -4.42
CA GLY A 160 6.46 14.38 -5.20
C GLY A 160 7.71 13.92 -4.44
N VAL A 161 7.87 14.29 -3.17
CA VAL A 161 9.01 13.93 -2.33
C VAL A 161 8.62 12.78 -1.39
N ASP A 162 9.44 11.73 -1.31
CA ASP A 162 9.19 10.63 -0.38
C ASP A 162 9.27 11.14 1.07
N ILE A 163 8.29 10.76 1.89
CA ILE A 163 8.21 11.14 3.31
C ILE A 163 8.30 9.93 4.25
N GLY A 164 8.17 8.73 3.70
CA GLY A 164 8.32 7.48 4.43
C GLY A 164 7.70 6.33 3.67
N GLU A 165 7.62 5.19 4.35
CA GLU A 165 7.01 3.98 3.82
C GLU A 165 6.25 3.24 4.91
N VAL A 166 5.22 2.51 4.49
CA VAL A 166 4.55 1.51 5.30
C VAL A 166 5.01 0.13 4.84
N ILE A 167 5.33 -0.73 5.80
CA ILE A 167 5.56 -2.15 5.55
C ILE A 167 4.51 -2.88 6.38
N ILE A 168 3.75 -3.76 5.75
CA ILE A 168 2.68 -4.52 6.39
C ILE A 168 2.64 -5.95 5.84
N SER A 169 2.46 -6.92 6.72
CA SER A 169 2.24 -8.32 6.37
C SER A 169 0.81 -8.69 6.67
N PHE A 170 0.11 -9.25 5.69
CA PHE A 170 -1.24 -9.77 5.82
C PHE A 170 -1.22 -11.29 6.00
N GLU A 171 -2.16 -11.79 6.77
CA GLU A 171 -2.39 -13.20 7.09
C GLU A 171 -3.87 -13.52 6.97
N LYS A 172 -4.22 -14.42 6.05
CA LYS A 172 -5.59 -14.93 5.92
C LYS A 172 -5.87 -15.92 7.05
N LEU A 173 -6.99 -15.71 7.76
CA LEU A 173 -7.49 -16.63 8.77
C LEU A 173 -8.33 -17.70 8.05
N GLY A 174 -7.91 -18.96 8.16
CA GLY A 174 -8.54 -20.10 7.49
C GLY A 174 -9.93 -20.47 8.01
#